data_AF-A0A0H5QK84-F1
#
_entry.id   AF-A0A0H5QK84-F1
#
_cell.length_a   1.000
_cell.length_b   1.000
_cell.length_c   1.000
_cell.angle_alpha   90.00
_cell.angle_beta   90.00
_cell.angle_gamma   90.00
#
_symmetry.space_group_name_H-M   'P 1'
#
loop_
_entity.id
_entity.type
_entity.pdbx_description
1 polymer ?
#
loop_
_entity_poly.entity_id
_entity_poly.type
_entity_poly.pdbx_seq_one_letter_code
_entity_poly.pdbx_strand_id
1 'polypeptide(L)' 'MSKKEKIKFILDFAKALTFALLTALFGIFAFIVVNIEKLNNFQMIVSAFGIIVIVIFFYFLIRYMVKKLKELEVLE' A
#
# COMPACT_ATOMS: atom_id res chain seq x y z
N MET A 1 0.45 -24.44 -12.65
CA MET A 1 0.10 -23.07 -13.07
C MET A 1 1.06 -22.58 -14.14
N SER A 2 0.51 -22.17 -15.27
CA SER A 2 1.25 -21.49 -16.34
C SER A 2 1.89 -20.20 -15.81
N LYS A 3 3.01 -19.77 -16.40
CA LYS A 3 3.71 -18.52 -16.00
C LYS A 3 2.76 -17.32 -16.01
N LYS A 4 1.80 -17.29 -16.95
CA LYS A 4 0.73 -16.28 -17.06
C LYS A 4 -0.17 -16.26 -15.82
N GLU A 5 -0.64 -17.42 -15.38
CA GLU A 5 -1.52 -17.54 -14.20
C GLU A 5 -0.82 -17.08 -12.91
N LYS A 6 0.48 -17.39 -12.78
CA LYS A 6 1.27 -16.93 -11.63
C LYS A 6 1.38 -15.42 -11.59
N ILE A 7 1.65 -14.77 -12.73
CA ILE A 7 1.79 -13.30 -12.79
C ILE A 7 0.44 -12.63 -12.51
N LYS A 8 -0.65 -13.16 -13.07
CA LYS A 8 -2.00 -12.64 -12.80
C LYS A 8 -2.37 -12.74 -11.32
N PHE A 9 -2.11 -13.89 -10.69
CA PHE A 9 -2.32 -14.06 -9.26
C PHE A 9 -1.50 -13.08 -8.41
N ILE A 10 -0.24 -12.84 -8.77
CA ILE A 10 0.62 -11.87 -8.09
C ILE A 10 0.08 -10.45 -8.23
N LEU A 11 -0.45 -10.07 -9.41
CA LEU A 11 -1.06 -8.76 -9.64
C LEU A 11 -2.35 -8.58 -8.83
N ASP A 12 -3.19 -9.61 -8.76
CA ASP A 12 -4.41 -9.59 -7.94
C ASP A 12 -4.07 -9.47 -6.45
N PHE A 13 -3.06 -10.21 -5.99
CA PHE A 13 -2.57 -10.10 -4.61
C PHE A 13 -1.99 -8.71 -4.32
N ALA A 14 -1.17 -8.17 -5.22
CA ALA A 14 -0.61 -6.82 -5.08
C ALA A 14 -1.73 -5.77 -5.03
N LYS A 15 -2.76 -5.90 -5.88
CA LYS A 15 -3.95 -5.03 -5.84
C LYS A 15 -4.68 -5.10 -4.50
N ALA A 16 -4.88 -6.30 -3.95
CA ALA A 16 -5.47 -6.46 -2.62
C ALA A 16 -4.61 -5.79 -1.53
N LEU A 17 -3.29 -5.90 -1.63
CA LEU A 17 -2.35 -5.23 -0.72
C LEU A 17 -2.44 -3.71 -0.82
N THR A 18 -2.63 -3.15 -2.03
CA THR A 18 -2.92 -1.72 -2.23
C THR A 18 -4.13 -1.27 -1.42
N PHE A 19 -5.23 -2.02 -1.47
CA PHE A 19 -6.44 -1.70 -0.70
C PHE A 19 -6.21 -1.79 0.81
N ALA A 20 -5.47 -2.80 1.27
CA ALA A 20 -5.12 -2.90 2.70
C ALA A 20 -4.32 -1.68 3.18
N LEU A 21 -3.36 -1.21 2.36
CA LEU A 21 -2.57 -0.02 2.67
C LEU A 21 -3.39 1.27 2.63
N LEU A 22 -4.35 1.41 1.70
CA LEU A 22 -5.30 2.53 1.70
C LEU A 22 -6.12 2.54 2.99
N THR A 23 -6.65 1.37 3.39
CA THR A 23 -7.42 1.24 4.63
C THR A 23 -6.58 1.62 5.85
N ALA A 24 -5.30 1.25 5.89
CA ALA A 24 -4.39 1.65 6.95
C ALA A 24 -4.19 3.18 7.01
N LEU A 25 -4.04 3.85 5.86
CA LEU A 25 -3.97 5.31 5.79
C LEU A 25 -5.24 5.97 6.34
N PHE A 26 -6.41 5.47 5.95
CA PHE A 26 -7.68 5.97 6.51
C PHE A 26 -7.78 5.74 8.01
N GLY A 27 -7.28 4.60 8.52
CA GLY A 27 -7.22 4.32 9.95
C GLY A 27 -6.34 5.32 10.72
N ILE A 28 -5.14 5.61 10.19
CA ILE A 28 -4.25 6.62 10.78
C ILE A 28 -4.90 8.01 10.74
N PHE A 29 -5.51 8.37 9.61
CA PHE A 29 -6.19 9.65 9.46
C PHE A 29 -7.36 9.80 10.45
N ALA A 30 -8.22 8.79 10.55
CA ALA A 30 -9.33 8.78 11.50
C ALA A 30 -8.82 8.87 12.95
N PHE A 31 -7.75 8.16 13.30
CA PHE A 31 -7.14 8.23 14.63
C PHE A 31 -6.68 9.66 14.97
N ILE A 32 -6.02 10.34 14.03
CA ILE A 32 -5.56 11.72 14.22
C ILE A 32 -6.75 12.66 14.39
N VAL A 33 -7.77 12.56 13.54
CA VAL A 33 -8.95 13.44 13.57
C VAL A 33 -9.73 13.27 14.87
N VAL A 34 -9.96 12.03 15.31
CA VAL A 34 -10.72 11.75 16.56
C VAL A 34 -9.96 12.24 17.80
N ASN A 35 -8.63 12.24 17.77
CA ASN A 35 -7.79 12.59 18.91
C ASN A 35 -7.10 13.95 18.76
N ILE A 36 -7.59 14.83 17.89
CA ILE A 36 -6.86 16.04 17.49
C ILE A 36 -6.48 16.96 18.67
N GLU A 37 -7.33 17.03 19.70
CA GLU A 37 -7.10 17.84 20.91
C GLU A 37 -6.26 17.13 21.98
N LYS A 38 -6.14 15.81 21.91
CA LYS A 38 -5.43 14.96 22.89
C LYS A 38 -4.13 14.38 22.36
N LEU A 39 -3.77 14.73 21.12
CA LEU A 39 -2.66 14.14 20.42
C LEU A 39 -1.35 14.57 21.08
N ASN A 40 -0.62 13.61 21.65
CA ASN A 40 0.69 13.88 22.22
C ASN A 40 1.74 13.97 21.10
N ASN A 41 2.84 14.71 21.30
CA ASN A 41 3.92 14.86 20.31
C ASN A 41 4.47 13.51 19.84
N PHE A 42 4.52 12.52 20.73
CA PHE A 42 4.93 11.16 20.38
C PHE A 42 3.96 10.49 19.38
N GLN A 43 2.65 10.59 19.61
CA GLN A 43 1.64 10.05 18.70
C GLN A 43 1.71 10.72 17.32
N MET A 44 1.96 12.03 17.30
CA MET A 44 2.14 12.78 16.06
C MET A 44 3.33 12.26 15.24
N ILE A 45 4.49 12.05 15.88
CA ILE A 45 5.69 11.50 15.23
C ILE A 45 5.44 10.09 14.72
N VAL A 46 4.81 9.23 15.52
CA VAL A 46 4.49 7.85 15.12
C VAL A 46 3.51 7.82 13.94
N SER A 47 2.47 8.64 13.97
CA SER A 47 1.52 8.75 12.85
C SER A 47 2.18 9.29 11.58
N ALA A 48 3.00 10.33 11.69
CA ALA A 48 3.75 10.87 10.55
C ALA A 48 4.71 9.83 9.95
N PHE A 49 5.45 9.12 10.80
CA PHE A 49 6.33 8.03 10.37
C PHE A 49 5.53 6.89 9.71
N GLY A 50 4.40 6.50 10.27
CA GLY A 50 3.50 5.49 9.69
C GLY A 50 3.02 5.88 8.29
N ILE A 51 2.62 7.15 8.09
CA ILE A 51 2.23 7.66 6.76
C ILE A 51 3.41 7.57 5.79
N ILE A 52 4.61 8.01 6.20
CA ILE A 52 5.81 7.95 5.35
C ILE A 52 6.12 6.51 4.93
N VAL A 53 6.11 5.57 5.87
CA VAL A 53 6.36 4.15 5.59
C VAL A 53 5.33 3.59 4.61
N ILE A 54 4.04 3.90 4.80
CA ILE A 54 2.99 3.44 3.90
C ILE A 54 3.17 4.03 2.49
N VAL A 55 3.48 5.32 2.37
CA VAL A 55 3.73 5.97 1.07
C VAL A 55 4.92 5.34 0.34
N ILE A 56 6.02 5.06 1.05
CA ILE A 56 7.18 4.36 0.49
C ILE A 56 6.75 2.97 -0.01
N PHE A 57 6.00 2.23 0.81
CA PHE A 57 5.53 0.89 0.44
C PHE A 57 4.62 0.92 -0.79
N PHE A 58 3.72 1.91 -0.87
CA PHE A 58 2.89 2.18 -2.04
C PHE A 58 3.71 2.37 -3.31
N TYR A 59 4.74 3.21 -3.24
CA TYR A 59 5.61 3.48 -4.38
C TYR A 59 6.27 2.20 -4.89
N PHE A 60 6.83 1.38 -3.99
CA PHE A 60 7.43 0.10 -4.37
C PHE A 60 6.41 -0.87 -4.95
N LEU A 61 5.21 -0.94 -4.37
CA LEU A 61 4.14 -1.83 -4.80
C LEU A 61 3.66 -1.48 -6.22
N ILE A 62 3.39 -0.20 -6.48
CA ILE A 62 2.97 0.27 -7.82
C ILE A 62 4.06 -0.05 -8.83
N ARG A 63 5.33 0.26 -8.51
CA ARG A 63 6.45 -0.04 -9.39
C ARG A 63 6.59 -1.54 -9.68
N TYR A 64 6.34 -2.38 -8.68
CA TYR A 64 6.33 -3.83 -8.83
C TYR A 64 5.18 -4.31 -9.73
N MET A 65 3.96 -3.79 -9.51
CA MET A 65 2.79 -4.12 -10.33
C MET A 65 3.00 -3.73 -11.79
N VAL A 66 3.51 -2.53 -12.07
CA VAL A 66 3.80 -2.08 -13.44
C VAL A 66 4.81 -3.00 -14.14
N LYS A 67 5.88 -3.41 -13.43
CA LYS A 67 6.84 -4.38 -13.98
C LYS A 67 6.19 -5.72 -14.30
N LYS A 68 5.36 -6.24 -13.40
CA LYS A 68 4.64 -7.52 -13.59
C LYS A 68 3.57 -7.45 -14.67
N LEU A 69 2.91 -6.31 -14.82
CA LEU A 69 1.96 -6.09 -15.90
C LEU A 69 2.67 -6.11 -17.27
N LYS A 70 3.83 -5.46 -17.38
CA LYS A 70 4.64 -5.49 -18.60
C LYS A 70 5.17 -6.89 -18.93
N GLU A 71 5.59 -7.66 -17.93
CA GLU A 71 5.94 -9.08 -18.11
C GLU A 71 4.75 -9.90 -18.62
N LEU A 72 3.53 -9.57 -18.17
CA LEU A 72 2.31 -10.25 -18.60
C LEU A 72 1.96 -9.94 -20.07
N GLU A 73 2.07 -8.67 -20.48
CA GLU A 73 1.82 -8.24 -21.87
C GLU A 73 2.76 -8.90 -22.87
N VAL A 74 4.03 -9.11 -22.52
CA VAL A 74 5.01 -9.79 -23.39
C VAL A 74 4.71 -11.29 -23.56
N LEU A 75 3.94 -11.86 -22.63
CA LEU A 75 3.52 -13.27 -22.66
C LEU A 75 2.14 -13.49 -23.31
N GLU A 76 1.46 -12.41 -23.72
CA GLU A 76 0.28 -12.44 -24.59
C GLU A 76 0.66 -12.39 -26.07
#